data_AF-A0A1W9X9C3-F1
#
_entry.id   AF-A0A1W9X9C3-F1
#
_cell.length_a   1.000
_cell.length_b   1.000
_cell.length_c   1.000
_cell.angle_alpha   90.00
_cell.angle_beta   90.00
_cell.angle_gamma   90.00
#
_symmetry.space_group_name_H-M   'P 1'
#
loop_
_entity.id
_entity.type
_entity.pdbx_description
1 polymer ?
#
loop_
_entity_poly.entity_id
_entity_poly.type
_entity_poly.pdbx_seq_one_letter_code
_entity_poly.pdbx_strand_id
1 'polypeptide(L)'
;MLTKIGIRGFKSIYDIQDLELGQVNVFIGANGSGKSNLLEAVGMLSAAAAGRVDAKHLLERGVRHGGPGLYKTSLKKEKYQTLTLEAEGRWNDDRTKYEINLDNPLKNPTDTWQYLREQLWRNDRKILERRLTNISFTDTDLYQFSDMEDNSGAFNYLAKSGFKNAVTDFYNVLKAYIIFAPTTPVL
;
A
#
# COMPACT_ATOMS: atom_id res chain seq x y z
N MET A 1 -12.23 -3.83 -10.88
CA MET A 1 -10.85 -3.56 -11.32
C MET A 1 -10.28 -2.40 -10.53
N LEU A 2 -8.95 -2.33 -10.38
CA LEU A 2 -8.29 -1.12 -9.87
C LEU A 2 -8.44 0.01 -10.89
N THR A 3 -8.70 1.23 -10.41
CA THR A 3 -9.01 2.40 -11.24
C THR A 3 -8.10 3.57 -10.94
N LYS A 4 -7.56 3.69 -9.72
CA LYS A 4 -6.64 4.78 -9.36
C LYS A 4 -5.57 4.35 -8.37
N ILE A 5 -4.43 5.04 -8.41
CA ILE A 5 -3.34 4.94 -7.44
C ILE A 5 -2.93 6.34 -6.99
N GLY A 6 -2.70 6.49 -5.69
CA GLY A 6 -2.08 7.66 -5.07
C GLY A 6 -0.76 7.29 -4.40
N ILE A 7 0.26 8.15 -4.54
CA ILE A 7 1.61 7.93 -4.00
C ILE A 7 2.14 9.27 -3.49
N ARG A 8 2.50 9.34 -2.21
CA ARG A 8 3.15 10.51 -1.62
C ARG A 8 4.35 10.11 -0.78
N GLY A 9 5.47 10.81 -0.98
CA GLY A 9 6.67 10.65 -0.17
C GLY A 9 7.45 9.35 -0.41
N PHE A 10 7.30 8.72 -1.58
CA PHE A 10 7.93 7.44 -1.91
C PHE A 10 9.08 7.61 -2.93
N LYS A 11 10.32 7.37 -2.52
CA LYS A 11 11.52 7.45 -3.37
C LYS A 11 11.59 8.77 -4.16
N SER A 12 11.63 8.72 -5.50
CA SER A 12 11.63 9.94 -6.33
C SER A 12 10.24 10.55 -6.52
N ILE A 13 9.17 9.89 -6.05
CA ILE A 13 7.78 10.33 -6.22
C ILE A 13 7.43 11.22 -5.05
N TYR A 14 7.22 12.50 -5.35
CA TYR A 14 6.82 13.48 -4.37
C TYR A 14 5.34 13.34 -3.99
N ASP A 15 4.45 13.56 -4.97
CA ASP A 15 3.01 13.51 -4.79
C ASP A 15 2.35 13.21 -6.15
N ILE A 16 1.64 12.08 -6.22
CA ILE A 16 0.76 11.67 -7.30
C ILE A 16 -0.57 11.37 -6.60
N GLN A 17 -1.62 12.14 -6.88
CA GLN A 17 -2.89 11.99 -6.16
C GLN A 17 -3.88 11.06 -6.88
N ASP A 18 -3.97 11.16 -8.20
CA ASP A 18 -4.99 10.50 -9.01
C ASP A 18 -4.38 9.89 -10.28
N LEU A 19 -3.45 8.95 -10.13
CA LEU A 19 -3.00 8.20 -11.31
C LEU A 19 -4.10 7.24 -11.75
N GLU A 20 -4.81 7.60 -12.81
CA GLU A 20 -5.84 6.77 -13.43
C GLU A 20 -5.23 5.52 -14.06
N LEU A 21 -5.90 4.38 -13.85
CA LEU A 21 -5.51 3.09 -14.39
C LEU A 21 -6.54 2.59 -15.41
N GLY A 22 -6.05 2.16 -16.56
CA GLY A 22 -6.79 1.33 -17.50
C GLY A 22 -6.62 -0.16 -17.21
N GLN A 23 -7.22 -1.00 -18.06
CA GLN A 23 -6.99 -2.45 -18.04
C GLN A 23 -5.52 -2.81 -18.34
N VAL A 24 -4.87 -1.99 -19.17
CA VAL A 24 -3.46 -2.08 -19.52
C VAL A 24 -2.84 -0.69 -19.32
N ASN A 25 -1.72 -0.63 -18.60
CA ASN A 25 -1.03 0.62 -18.29
C ASN A 25 0.40 0.53 -18.80
N VAL A 26 0.82 1.49 -19.63
CA VAL A 26 2.16 1.55 -20.21
C VAL A 26 2.86 2.81 -19.72
N PHE A 27 3.87 2.64 -18.86
CA PHE A 27 4.64 3.76 -18.30
C PHE A 27 5.93 3.98 -19.10
N ILE A 28 6.04 5.13 -19.76
CA ILE A 28 7.17 5.49 -20.64
C ILE A 28 7.92 6.69 -20.05
N GLY A 29 9.25 6.73 -20.24
CA GLY A 29 10.08 7.84 -19.79
C GLY A 29 11.56 7.48 -19.77
N ALA A 30 12.43 8.48 -19.61
CA ALA A 30 13.89 8.29 -19.56
C ALA A 30 14.34 7.40 -18.40
N ASN A 31 15.56 6.85 -18.49
CA ASN A 31 16.16 6.12 -17.36
C ASN A 31 16.29 7.04 -16.14
N GLY A 32 15.95 6.51 -14.96
CA GLY A 32 15.93 7.30 -13.72
C GLY A 32 14.69 8.19 -13.52
N SER A 33 13.73 8.23 -14.46
CA SER A 33 12.51 9.05 -14.32
C SER A 33 11.50 8.58 -13.26
N GLY A 34 11.80 7.52 -12.50
CA GLY A 34 10.93 7.01 -11.45
C GLY A 34 9.92 5.93 -11.85
N LYS A 35 9.96 5.40 -13.09
CA LYS A 35 9.06 4.32 -13.54
C LYS A 35 9.06 3.10 -12.60
N SER A 36 10.24 2.62 -12.21
CA SER A 36 10.34 1.50 -11.25
C SER A 36 9.83 1.89 -9.87
N ASN A 37 10.04 3.14 -9.43
CA ASN A 37 9.54 3.61 -8.14
C ASN A 37 8.01 3.58 -8.08
N LEU A 38 7.32 3.84 -9.20
CA LEU A 38 5.87 3.73 -9.29
C LEU A 38 5.40 2.29 -9.06
N LEU A 39 6.03 1.33 -9.74
CA LEU A 39 5.72 -0.10 -9.57
C LEU A 39 6.03 -0.57 -8.14
N GLU A 40 7.15 -0.14 -7.58
CA GLU A 40 7.56 -0.48 -6.22
C GLU A 40 6.65 0.12 -5.14
N ALA A 41 6.07 1.30 -5.38
CA ALA A 41 5.08 1.89 -4.50
C ALA A 41 3.81 1.02 -4.44
N VAL A 42 3.34 0.53 -5.59
CA VAL A 42 2.21 -0.42 -5.65
C VAL A 42 2.58 -1.76 -4.98
N GLY A 43 3.83 -2.20 -5.13
CA GLY A 43 4.37 -3.35 -4.40
C GLY A 43 4.34 -3.17 -2.88
N MET A 44 4.75 -2.02 -2.36
CA MET A 44 4.66 -1.71 -0.93
C MET A 44 3.20 -1.63 -0.45
N LEU A 45 2.32 -1.02 -1.25
CA LEU A 45 0.87 -0.97 -0.97
C LEU A 45 0.25 -2.37 -0.89
N SER A 46 0.67 -3.27 -1.78
CA SER A 46 0.27 -4.67 -1.76
C SER A 46 0.78 -5.44 -0.53
N ALA A 47 2.00 -5.15 -0.07
CA ALA A 47 2.55 -5.73 1.16
C ALA A 47 1.74 -5.27 2.37
N ALA A 48 1.42 -3.97 2.39
CA ALA A 48 0.64 -3.37 3.44
C ALA A 48 -0.78 -3.93 3.52
N ALA A 49 -1.45 -4.07 2.38
CA ALA A 49 -2.78 -4.69 2.32
C ALA A 49 -2.75 -6.15 2.84
N ALA A 50 -1.66 -6.89 2.60
CA ALA A 50 -1.48 -8.25 3.14
C ALA A 50 -1.09 -8.28 4.63
N GLY A 51 -0.95 -7.11 5.27
CA GLY A 51 -0.84 -6.95 6.70
C GLY A 51 0.56 -6.78 7.24
N ARG A 52 1.62 -6.82 6.42
CA ARG A 52 3.00 -6.64 6.91
C ARG A 52 3.92 -6.07 5.85
N VAL A 53 4.75 -5.11 6.25
CA VAL A 53 5.74 -4.47 5.36
C VAL A 53 7.12 -4.61 5.99
N ASP A 54 7.87 -5.61 5.55
CA ASP A 54 9.27 -5.85 5.89
C ASP A 54 10.03 -6.31 4.64
N ALA A 55 11.34 -6.53 4.78
CA ALA A 55 12.20 -6.92 3.65
C ALA A 55 11.71 -8.18 2.92
N LYS A 56 11.18 -9.17 3.64
CA LYS A 56 10.68 -10.42 3.06
C LYS A 56 9.43 -10.17 2.22
N HIS A 57 8.43 -9.50 2.79
CA HIS A 57 7.15 -9.25 2.12
C HIS A 57 7.29 -8.29 0.91
N LEU A 58 8.26 -7.38 0.96
CA LEU A 58 8.61 -6.52 -0.18
C LEU A 58 9.30 -7.32 -1.29
N LEU A 59 10.24 -8.21 -0.94
CA LEU A 59 10.93 -9.08 -1.91
C LEU A 59 9.97 -10.03 -2.63
N GLU A 60 9.01 -10.62 -1.91
CA GLU A 60 7.95 -11.48 -2.48
C GLU A 60 7.13 -10.76 -3.56
N ARG A 61 7.15 -9.42 -3.60
CA ARG A 61 6.45 -8.59 -4.58
C ARG A 61 7.38 -8.01 -5.65
N GLY A 62 8.65 -8.42 -5.66
CA GLY A 62 9.66 -7.92 -6.59
C GLY A 62 10.11 -6.49 -6.30
N VAL A 63 9.81 -5.94 -5.12
CA VAL A 63 10.33 -4.64 -4.69
C VAL A 63 11.81 -4.80 -4.37
N ARG A 64 12.67 -3.92 -4.92
CA ARG A 64 14.11 -4.02 -4.70
C ARG A 64 14.44 -3.80 -3.24
N HIS A 65 15.32 -4.66 -2.72
CA HIS A 65 15.81 -4.54 -1.36
C HIS A 65 16.54 -3.21 -1.14
N GLY A 66 16.33 -2.64 0.03
CA GLY A 66 16.93 -1.39 0.46
C GLY A 66 16.63 -1.13 1.93
N GLY A 67 17.46 -0.32 2.60
CA GLY A 67 17.15 0.15 3.94
C GLY A 67 15.93 1.08 3.96
N PRO A 68 15.24 1.26 5.10
CA PRO A 68 14.00 2.04 5.16
C PRO A 68 14.10 3.48 4.62
N GLY A 69 15.25 4.14 4.82
CA GLY A 69 15.52 5.47 4.28
C GLY A 69 15.53 5.55 2.75
N LEU A 70 15.73 4.44 2.03
CA LEU A 70 15.72 4.39 0.56
C LEU A 70 14.32 4.33 -0.03
N TYR A 71 13.28 4.09 0.78
CA TYR A 71 11.88 4.12 0.34
C TYR A 71 11.22 5.48 0.57
N LYS A 72 11.74 6.27 1.52
CA LYS A 72 11.27 7.63 1.77
C LYS A 72 11.76 8.59 0.70
N THR A 73 11.05 9.68 0.49
CA THR A 73 11.43 10.65 -0.53
C THR A 73 12.78 11.30 -0.23
N SER A 74 13.65 11.36 -1.24
CA SER A 74 14.98 11.99 -1.13
C SER A 74 14.97 13.47 -1.54
N LEU A 75 13.81 14.04 -1.84
CA LEU A 75 13.68 15.41 -2.30
C LEU A 75 13.81 16.38 -1.11
N LYS A 76 14.94 17.09 -1.08
CA LYS A 76 15.50 17.89 0.03
C LYS A 76 14.60 18.98 0.65
N LYS A 77 13.45 19.29 0.05
CA LYS A 77 12.57 20.38 0.51
C LYS A 77 11.49 19.92 1.49
N GLU A 78 11.41 18.64 1.80
CA GLU A 78 10.24 18.07 2.45
C GLU A 78 10.38 17.71 3.93
N LYS A 79 9.30 17.99 4.67
CA LYS A 79 9.11 17.63 6.08
C LYS A 79 8.61 16.19 6.27
N TYR A 80 8.23 15.50 5.21
CA TYR A 80 7.59 14.18 5.30
C TYR A 80 8.58 13.12 5.76
N GLN A 81 8.43 12.69 7.02
CA GLN A 81 9.09 11.49 7.53
C GLN A 81 8.31 10.22 7.18
N THR A 82 7.09 10.32 6.67
CA THR A 82 6.18 9.19 6.44
C THR A 82 5.79 9.13 4.97
N LEU A 83 5.32 7.98 4.51
CA LEU A 83 4.85 7.80 3.13
C LEU A 83 3.37 7.45 3.14
N THR A 84 2.64 7.91 2.12
CA THR A 84 1.21 7.60 1.94
C THR A 84 1.01 6.91 0.61
N LEU A 85 0.28 5.80 0.61
CA LEU A 85 -0.03 5.03 -0.58
C LEU A 85 -1.54 4.77 -0.61
N GLU A 86 -2.12 4.87 -1.78
CA GLU A 86 -3.56 4.74 -1.99
C GLU A 86 -3.83 3.88 -3.23
N ALA A 87 -4.88 3.06 -3.15
CA ALA A 87 -5.50 2.43 -4.30
C ALA A 87 -7.01 2.57 -4.24
N GLU A 88 -7.61 2.76 -5.41
CA GLU A 88 -9.05 2.70 -5.60
C GLU A 88 -9.39 1.68 -6.69
N GLY A 89 -10.54 1.04 -6.55
CA GLY A 89 -11.11 0.27 -7.63
C GLY A 89 -12.61 0.05 -7.49
N ARG A 90 -13.20 -0.53 -8.53
CA ARG A 90 -14.65 -0.73 -8.64
C ARG A 90 -15.01 -2.17 -9.00
N TRP A 91 -15.90 -2.80 -8.24
CA TRP A 91 -16.42 -4.15 -8.48
C TRP A 91 -17.92 -4.18 -8.16
N ASN A 92 -18.72 -4.80 -9.04
CA ASN A 92 -20.18 -4.92 -8.85
C ASN A 92 -20.83 -3.57 -8.47
N ASP A 93 -20.46 -2.52 -9.20
CA ASP A 93 -20.82 -1.11 -8.96
C ASP A 93 -20.31 -0.45 -7.67
N ASP A 94 -19.77 -1.21 -6.73
CA ASP A 94 -19.18 -0.66 -5.52
C ASP A 94 -17.79 -0.09 -5.77
N ARG A 95 -17.56 1.11 -5.27
CA ARG A 95 -16.25 1.76 -5.18
C ARG A 95 -15.59 1.34 -3.86
N THR A 96 -14.36 0.84 -3.94
CA THR A 96 -13.52 0.56 -2.76
C THR A 96 -12.25 1.39 -2.86
N LYS A 97 -11.90 2.08 -1.77
CA LYS A 97 -10.64 2.82 -1.62
C LYS A 97 -9.89 2.29 -0.42
N TYR A 98 -8.58 2.13 -0.55
CA TYR A 98 -7.66 1.74 0.52
C TYR A 98 -6.51 2.75 0.59
N GLU A 99 -6.25 3.28 1.77
CA GLU A 99 -5.19 4.26 2.02
C GLU A 99 -4.37 3.83 3.24
N ILE A 100 -3.06 3.96 3.14
CA ILE A 100 -2.13 3.71 4.24
C ILE A 100 -1.18 4.88 4.41
N ASN A 101 -0.80 5.16 5.65
CA ASN A 101 0.35 5.97 5.99
C ASN A 101 1.34 5.13 6.81
N LEU A 102 2.55 5.00 6.30
CA LEU A 102 3.60 4.17 6.90
C LEU A 102 4.79 5.01 7.35
N ASP A 103 5.43 4.57 8.43
CA ASP A 103 6.71 5.10 8.87
C ASP A 103 7.68 3.98 9.28
N ASN A 104 8.97 4.29 9.11
CA ASN A 104 10.07 3.55 9.67
C ASN A 104 11.20 4.56 9.98
N PRO A 105 11.54 4.78 11.26
CA PRO A 105 12.37 5.91 11.66
C PRO A 105 13.75 5.87 11.00
N LEU A 106 14.25 7.04 10.57
CA LEU A 106 15.58 7.13 9.95
C LEU A 106 16.71 6.89 10.96
N LYS A 107 16.48 7.26 12.21
CA LYS A 107 17.36 6.98 13.34
C LYS A 107 16.87 5.71 14.01
N ASN A 108 17.71 4.68 14.06
CA ASN A 108 17.38 3.35 14.58
C ASN A 108 16.18 2.71 13.85
N PRO A 109 16.30 2.45 12.54
CA PRO A 109 15.25 1.80 11.78
C PRO A 109 14.88 0.43 12.36
N THR A 110 13.62 0.04 12.18
CA THR A 110 13.11 -1.29 12.54
C THR A 110 13.02 -2.19 11.31
N ASP A 111 12.97 -3.51 11.50
CA ASP A 111 12.86 -4.47 10.39
C ASP A 111 11.51 -4.40 9.67
N THR A 112 10.46 -3.98 10.38
CA THR A 112 9.09 -3.86 9.86
C THR A 112 8.61 -2.41 9.98
N TRP A 113 7.90 -1.94 8.96
CA TRP A 113 7.28 -0.61 8.96
C TRP A 113 6.06 -0.55 9.90
N GLN A 114 5.83 0.63 10.45
CA GLN A 114 4.71 0.92 11.33
C GLN A 114 3.55 1.55 10.53
N TYR A 115 2.33 1.10 10.81
CA TYR A 115 1.11 1.66 10.26
C TYR A 115 0.63 2.81 11.13
N LEU A 116 0.96 4.04 10.74
CA LEU A 116 0.46 5.23 11.42
C LEU A 116 -1.03 5.45 11.17
N ARG A 117 -1.47 5.11 9.95
CA ARG A 117 -2.87 5.15 9.53
C ARG A 117 -3.13 4.04 8.51
N GLU A 118 -4.30 3.44 8.59
CA GLU A 118 -4.83 2.56 7.55
C GLU A 118 -6.34 2.75 7.49
N GLN A 119 -6.87 2.97 6.30
CA GLN A 119 -8.27 3.28 6.10
C GLN A 119 -8.81 2.55 4.88
N LEU A 120 -10.06 2.12 4.97
CA LEU A 120 -10.76 1.43 3.91
C LEU A 120 -12.18 2.01 3.80
N TRP A 121 -12.60 2.28 2.58
CA TRP A 121 -13.91 2.81 2.27
C TRP A 121 -14.62 1.93 1.26
N ARG A 122 -15.94 1.85 1.39
CA ARG A 122 -16.86 1.27 0.41
C ARG A 122 -17.97 2.27 0.15
N ASN A 123 -18.16 2.70 -1.10
CA ASN A 123 -19.18 3.69 -1.51
C ASN A 123 -19.23 4.92 -0.57
N ASP A 124 -18.05 5.51 -0.33
CA ASP A 124 -17.82 6.67 0.53
C ASP A 124 -18.06 6.46 2.04
N ARG A 125 -18.58 5.30 2.45
CA ARG A 125 -18.61 4.89 3.86
C ARG A 125 -17.26 4.30 4.25
N LYS A 126 -16.65 4.86 5.29
CA LYS A 126 -15.46 4.27 5.90
C LYS A 126 -15.86 3.01 6.66
N ILE A 127 -15.19 1.90 6.37
CA ILE A 127 -15.47 0.57 6.97
C ILE A 127 -14.34 0.05 7.85
N LEU A 128 -13.12 0.57 7.67
CA LEU A 128 -11.98 0.37 8.57
C LEU A 128 -11.27 1.70 8.77
N GLU A 129 -10.95 2.02 10.02
CA GLU A 129 -9.98 3.04 10.37
C GLU A 129 -9.05 2.53 11.48
N ARG A 130 -7.77 2.43 11.17
CA ARG A 130 -6.69 2.18 12.11
C ARG A 130 -5.85 3.45 12.26
N ARG A 131 -5.52 3.74 13.51
CA ARG A 131 -4.54 4.72 13.99
C ARG A 131 -3.66 4.01 15.02
N LEU A 132 -2.53 4.59 15.39
CA LEU A 132 -1.62 4.04 16.42
C LEU A 132 -2.31 3.62 17.72
N THR A 133 -3.37 4.32 18.12
CA THR A 133 -4.04 4.10 19.41
C THR A 133 -5.41 3.45 19.30
N ASN A 134 -5.95 3.26 18.09
CA ASN A 134 -7.32 2.80 17.94
C ASN A 134 -7.56 2.15 16.57
N ILE A 135 -8.40 1.13 16.55
CA ILE A 135 -8.88 0.48 15.33
C ILE A 135 -10.41 0.39 15.43
N SER A 136 -11.09 0.84 14.39
CA SER A 136 -12.55 0.74 14.27
C SER A 136 -12.96 0.08 12.96
N PHE A 137 -14.04 -0.69 13.02
CA PHE A 137 -14.71 -1.30 11.88
C PHE A 137 -16.17 -0.91 11.91
N THR A 138 -16.76 -0.54 10.76
CA THR A 138 -18.08 0.10 10.73
C THR A 138 -19.23 -0.85 10.35
N ASP A 139 -18.96 -2.14 10.10
CA ASP A 139 -19.99 -3.14 9.73
C ASP A 139 -19.74 -4.54 10.35
N THR A 140 -18.89 -4.61 11.38
CA THR A 140 -18.73 -5.80 12.22
C THR A 140 -18.98 -5.37 13.65
N ASP A 141 -19.77 -6.13 14.40
CA ASP A 141 -19.92 -5.92 15.83
C ASP A 141 -18.53 -5.70 16.46
N LEU A 142 -18.42 -4.55 17.12
CA LEU A 142 -17.20 -3.91 17.60
C LEU A 142 -16.18 -4.91 18.17
N TYR A 143 -15.16 -5.26 17.39
CA TYR A 143 -13.88 -5.67 17.95
C TYR A 143 -13.07 -4.41 18.22
N GLN A 144 -13.08 -3.93 19.47
CA GLN A 144 -11.97 -3.12 19.96
C GLN A 144 -10.75 -4.05 20.02
N PHE A 145 -9.96 -4.09 18.94
CA PHE A 145 -8.66 -4.75 18.99
C PHE A 145 -7.72 -3.83 19.77
N SER A 146 -7.56 -4.09 21.07
CA SER A 146 -6.52 -3.47 21.89
C SER A 146 -5.11 -4.01 21.60
N ASP A 147 -5.01 -5.12 20.86
CA ASP A 147 -3.79 -5.95 20.87
C ASP A 147 -3.12 -6.09 19.48
N MET A 148 -3.53 -5.32 18.47
CA MET A 148 -2.87 -5.40 17.16
C MET A 148 -1.58 -4.58 17.15
N GLU A 149 -0.44 -5.25 16.94
CA GLU A 149 0.87 -4.61 16.85
C GLU A 149 0.89 -3.44 15.84
N ASP A 150 1.69 -2.41 16.13
CA ASP A 150 1.87 -1.22 15.27
C ASP A 150 2.32 -1.56 13.84
N ASN A 151 2.95 -2.72 13.67
CA ASN A 151 3.54 -3.22 12.43
C ASN A 151 2.59 -4.13 11.61
N SER A 152 1.32 -4.27 12.03
CA SER A 152 0.35 -5.20 11.45
C SER A 152 -0.86 -4.45 10.86
N GLY A 153 -1.16 -4.72 9.58
CA GLY A 153 -2.27 -4.10 8.85
C GLY A 153 -3.62 -4.78 9.14
N ALA A 154 -4.60 -3.98 9.54
CA ALA A 154 -5.96 -4.36 9.88
C ALA A 154 -6.80 -4.83 8.67
N PHE A 155 -6.51 -4.35 7.45
CA PHE A 155 -7.28 -4.78 6.27
C PHE A 155 -7.15 -6.29 6.01
N ASN A 156 -5.97 -6.86 6.24
CA ASN A 156 -5.73 -8.29 6.12
C ASN A 156 -6.62 -9.14 7.04
N TYR A 157 -6.96 -8.63 8.23
CA TYR A 157 -7.85 -9.32 9.17
C TYR A 157 -9.29 -9.30 8.67
N LEU A 158 -9.76 -8.15 8.20
CA LEU A 158 -11.10 -8.00 7.62
C LEU A 158 -11.27 -8.87 6.36
N ALA A 159 -10.24 -8.99 5.52
CA ALA A 159 -10.30 -9.84 4.34
C ALA A 159 -10.37 -11.34 4.71
N LYS A 160 -9.75 -11.75 5.82
CA LYS A 160 -9.75 -13.14 6.30
C LYS A 160 -11.03 -13.55 7.03
N SER A 161 -11.84 -12.59 7.51
CA SER A 161 -13.09 -12.92 8.21
C SER A 161 -14.22 -13.42 7.28
N GLY A 162 -13.95 -13.58 5.98
CA GLY A 162 -14.81 -14.33 5.07
C GLY A 162 -15.92 -13.51 4.40
N PHE A 163 -15.86 -12.18 4.47
CA PHE A 163 -16.71 -11.32 3.66
C PHE A 163 -16.55 -11.65 2.17
N LYS A 164 -17.66 -11.80 1.42
CA LYS A 164 -17.65 -11.93 -0.04
C LYS A 164 -18.36 -10.72 -0.64
N ASN A 165 -17.61 -9.67 -0.93
CA ASN A 165 -18.10 -8.44 -1.53
C ASN A 165 -16.96 -7.74 -2.31
N ALA A 166 -17.24 -6.56 -2.86
CA ALA A 166 -16.27 -5.76 -3.62
C ALA A 166 -14.98 -5.46 -2.85
N VAL A 167 -15.02 -5.41 -1.51
CA VAL A 167 -13.84 -5.19 -0.67
C VAL A 167 -12.89 -6.39 -0.71
N THR A 168 -13.44 -7.61 -0.71
CA THR A 168 -12.66 -8.84 -0.83
C THR A 168 -12.07 -8.99 -2.22
N ASP A 169 -12.83 -8.64 -3.27
CA ASP A 169 -12.31 -8.62 -4.64
C ASP A 169 -11.17 -7.60 -4.80
N PHE A 170 -11.35 -6.40 -4.22
CA PHE A 170 -10.31 -5.37 -4.15
C PHE A 170 -9.06 -5.90 -3.43
N TYR A 171 -9.22 -6.50 -2.26
CA TYR A 171 -8.12 -7.09 -1.48
C TYR A 171 -7.36 -8.13 -2.29
N ASN A 172 -8.07 -9.06 -2.93
CA ASN A 172 -7.46 -10.15 -3.68
C ASN A 172 -6.62 -9.62 -4.86
N VAL A 173 -7.13 -8.63 -5.59
CA VAL A 173 -6.39 -8.02 -6.70
C VAL A 173 -5.18 -7.23 -6.20
N LEU A 174 -5.34 -6.42 -5.15
CA LEU A 174 -4.23 -5.63 -4.61
C LEU A 174 -3.12 -6.51 -4.01
N LYS A 175 -3.50 -7.54 -3.24
CA LYS A 175 -2.55 -8.50 -2.64
C LYS A 175 -1.79 -9.33 -3.68
N ALA A 176 -2.42 -9.62 -4.82
CA ALA A 176 -1.80 -10.42 -5.89
C ALA A 176 -0.77 -9.64 -6.72
N TYR A 177 -0.61 -8.33 -6.50
CA TYR A 177 0.37 -7.52 -7.24
C TYR A 177 1.80 -8.01 -7.01
N ILE A 178 2.51 -8.24 -8.11
CA ILE A 178 3.92 -8.61 -8.12
C ILE A 178 4.63 -7.94 -9.30
N ILE A 179 5.84 -7.44 -9.07
CA ILE A 179 6.72 -6.94 -10.12
C ILE A 179 7.41 -8.15 -10.75
N PHE A 180 6.94 -8.54 -11.93
CA PHE A 180 7.60 -9.56 -12.72
C PHE A 180 8.65 -8.94 -13.64
N ALA A 181 9.92 -9.32 -13.44
CA ALA A 181 11.04 -8.92 -14.29
C ALA A 181 11.69 -10.20 -14.85
N PRO A 182 11.33 -10.62 -16.08
CA PRO A 182 11.97 -11.77 -16.68
C PRO A 182 13.45 -11.46 -16.89
N THR A 183 14.34 -12.29 -16.36
CA THR A 183 15.74 -12.26 -16.76
C THR A 183 15.79 -12.71 -18.21
N THR A 184 16.26 -11.85 -19.12
CA THR A 184 16.62 -12.31 -20.45
C THR A 184 17.87 -13.17 -20.27
N PRO A 185 17.87 -14.47 -20.59
CA PRO A 185 19.08 -15.27 -20.57
C PRO A 185 20.09 -14.58 -21.48
N VAL A 186 21.26 -14.27 -20.95
CA VAL A 186 22.38 -13.85 -21.80
C VAL A 186 22.81 -15.12 -22.53
N LEU A 187 22.49 -15.20 -23.83
CA LEU A 187 22.96 -16.25 -24.74
C LEU A 187 24.48 -16.17 -24.93
#